data_AF-A0A9P6G0J6-F1
#
_entry.id   AF-A0A9P6G0J6-F1
#
_cell.length_a   1.000
_cell.length_b   1.000
_cell.length_c   1.000
_cell.angle_alpha   90.00
_cell.angle_beta   90.00
_cell.angle_gamma   90.00
#
_symmetry.space_group_name_H-M   'P 1'
#
loop_
_entity.id
_entity.type
_entity.pdbx_description
1 polymer ?
#
loop_
_entity_poly.entity_id
_entity_poly.type
_entity_poly.pdbx_seq_one_letter_code
_entity_poly.pdbx_strand_id
1 'polypeptide(L)'
;TVDFMTKAGMCMGTCPKPELDLYTAQYPAQLEWYNKNKNGGGNPTDPTGPTDPTNPTDPTNPPGVVTPPPGGFDYPFKPNGACVAGCTNKVGKEMFPNYSEDPKSPYFIESLSYSFESGSPKTVDFMTKAGMCMTPCPQSELDLYIAQFTDQSKWYKANKNGVNGTVTPTSTDQPKPTDAKPTGGTGNSAVQMTVSGMATLLAVVSAMVFAL
;
A
#
# COMPACT_ATOMS: atom_id res chain seq x y z
N THR A 1 13.09 -2.18 1.31
CA THR A 1 14.10 -3.06 1.98
C THR A 1 13.76 -3.34 3.44
N VAL A 2 13.25 -2.35 4.20
CA VAL A 2 12.88 -2.53 5.62
C VAL A 2 11.66 -3.45 5.84
N ASP A 3 10.67 -3.42 4.92
CA ASP A 3 9.47 -4.28 5.00
C ASP A 3 9.77 -5.77 4.72
N PHE A 4 10.68 -6.07 3.78
CA PHE A 4 11.16 -7.43 3.55
C PHE A 4 11.88 -7.96 4.79
N MET A 5 12.77 -7.18 5.41
CA MET A 5 13.47 -7.57 6.64
C MET A 5 12.50 -7.74 7.83
N THR A 6 11.40 -6.99 7.88
CA THR A 6 10.42 -7.07 8.98
C THR A 6 9.50 -8.29 8.84
N LYS A 7 9.01 -8.59 7.63
CA LYS A 7 8.20 -9.80 7.35
C LYS A 7 9.04 -11.07 7.30
N ALA A 8 10.22 -11.02 6.67
CA ALA A 8 11.17 -12.13 6.74
C ALA A 8 11.63 -12.34 8.18
N GLY A 9 11.84 -11.27 8.97
CA GLY A 9 12.18 -11.35 10.39
C GLY A 9 11.09 -12.03 11.24
N MET A 10 9.81 -11.75 10.98
CA MET A 10 8.69 -12.41 11.67
C MET A 10 8.57 -13.91 11.30
N CYS A 11 8.80 -14.29 10.03
CA CYS A 11 8.82 -15.71 9.63
C CYS A 11 10.09 -16.44 10.08
N MET A 12 11.25 -15.76 10.11
CA MET A 12 12.54 -16.34 10.51
C MET A 12 12.65 -16.54 12.02
N GLY A 13 11.91 -15.79 12.83
CA GLY A 13 11.84 -16.00 14.29
C GLY A 13 11.15 -17.31 14.69
N THR A 14 10.29 -17.87 13.84
CA THR A 14 9.57 -19.14 14.07
C THR A 14 10.16 -20.33 13.32
N CYS A 15 11.20 -20.13 12.49
CA CYS A 15 11.84 -21.22 11.77
C CYS A 15 12.56 -22.16 12.74
N PRO A 16 12.44 -23.49 12.57
CA PRO A 16 13.30 -24.44 13.25
C PRO A 16 14.77 -24.05 13.06
N LYS A 17 15.55 -24.10 14.15
CA LYS A 17 16.98 -23.75 14.14
C LYS A 17 17.79 -24.32 12.96
N PRO A 18 17.63 -25.59 12.51
CA PRO A 18 18.35 -26.09 11.34
C PRO A 18 18.03 -25.36 10.02
N GLU A 19 16.81 -24.87 9.83
CA GLU A 19 16.45 -24.11 8.61
C GLU A 19 17.03 -22.70 8.65
N LEU A 20 17.04 -22.07 9.82
CA LEU A 20 17.67 -20.76 10.02
C LEU A 20 19.18 -20.83 9.81
N ASP A 21 19.82 -21.90 10.30
CA ASP A 21 21.26 -22.15 10.11
C ASP A 21 21.58 -22.38 8.61
N LEU A 22 20.72 -23.10 7.87
CA LEU A 22 20.85 -23.28 6.42
C LEU A 22 20.73 -21.94 5.66
N TYR A 23 19.73 -21.13 5.99
CA TYR A 23 19.55 -19.81 5.38
C TYR A 23 20.74 -18.90 5.66
N THR A 24 21.19 -18.85 6.91
CA THR A 24 22.35 -18.04 7.33
C THR A 24 23.63 -18.46 6.61
N ALA A 25 23.82 -19.78 6.40
CA ALA A 25 24.95 -20.30 5.64
C ALA A 25 24.90 -19.93 4.14
N GLN A 26 23.71 -19.86 3.55
CA GLN A 26 23.54 -19.55 2.12
C GLN A 26 23.50 -18.05 1.80
N TYR A 27 23.07 -17.22 2.77
CA TYR A 27 22.83 -15.79 2.54
C TYR A 27 24.05 -15.02 2.00
N PRO A 28 25.29 -15.23 2.48
CA PRO A 28 26.46 -14.54 1.92
C PRO A 28 26.67 -14.81 0.43
N ALA A 29 26.51 -16.07 0.00
CA ALA A 29 26.67 -16.47 -1.41
C ALA A 29 25.55 -15.90 -2.29
N GLN A 30 24.31 -15.88 -1.80
CA GLN A 30 23.18 -15.25 -2.49
C GLN A 30 23.37 -13.73 -2.63
N LEU A 31 23.87 -13.07 -1.59
CA LEU A 31 24.14 -11.63 -1.59
C LEU A 31 25.29 -11.28 -2.52
N GLU A 32 26.37 -12.06 -2.53
CA GLU A 32 27.48 -11.92 -3.47
C GLU A 32 27.02 -12.08 -4.92
N TRP A 33 26.24 -13.13 -5.20
CA TRP A 33 25.66 -13.35 -6.52
C TRP A 33 24.75 -12.19 -6.93
N TYR A 34 23.84 -11.74 -6.07
CA TYR A 34 22.95 -10.61 -6.37
C TYR A 34 23.75 -9.33 -6.66
N ASN A 35 24.74 -9.00 -5.84
CA ASN A 35 25.57 -7.81 -6.04
C ASN A 35 26.38 -7.86 -7.34
N LYS A 36 26.83 -9.05 -7.76
CA LYS A 36 27.57 -9.26 -9.00
C LYS A 36 26.68 -9.16 -10.25
N ASN A 37 25.39 -9.51 -10.13
CA ASN A 37 24.50 -9.66 -11.29
C ASN A 37 23.41 -8.57 -11.40
N LYS A 38 23.13 -7.82 -10.34
CA LYS A 38 22.05 -6.82 -10.28
C LYS A 38 22.16 -5.67 -11.31
N ASN A 39 23.34 -5.46 -11.89
CA ASN A 39 23.60 -4.42 -12.89
C ASN A 39 23.87 -4.98 -14.30
N GLY A 40 23.36 -6.17 -14.62
CA GLY A 40 23.47 -6.76 -15.97
C GLY A 40 24.70 -7.65 -16.19
N GLY A 41 25.13 -8.39 -15.16
CA GLY A 41 26.11 -9.48 -15.33
C GLY A 41 25.51 -10.60 -16.17
N GLY A 42 26.16 -10.93 -17.30
CA GLY A 42 25.64 -11.77 -18.38
C GLY A 42 24.92 -13.05 -17.93
N ASN A 43 23.70 -13.23 -18.42
CA ASN A 43 22.90 -14.43 -18.26
C ASN A 43 23.44 -15.57 -19.14
N PRO A 44 23.56 -16.82 -18.65
CA PRO A 44 23.58 -18.00 -19.50
C PRO A 44 22.29 -18.04 -20.35
N THR A 45 22.44 -18.33 -21.64
CA THR A 45 21.41 -18.28 -22.71
C THR A 45 19.99 -18.69 -22.29
N ASP A 46 19.06 -17.74 -22.41
CA ASP A 46 17.61 -17.89 -22.31
C ASP A 46 17.02 -18.34 -23.67
N PRO A 47 16.09 -19.32 -23.72
CA PRO A 47 15.26 -19.58 -24.90
C PRO A 47 14.27 -18.42 -25.14
N THR A 48 14.63 -17.54 -26.09
CA THR A 48 13.74 -16.59 -26.81
C THR A 48 12.51 -16.10 -26.03
N GLY A 49 12.72 -15.12 -25.15
CA GLY A 49 11.66 -14.31 -24.56
C GLY A 49 10.96 -13.40 -25.60
N PRO A 50 9.68 -13.06 -25.39
CA PRO A 50 8.87 -12.26 -26.30
C PRO A 50 9.18 -10.76 -26.19
N THR A 51 9.01 -10.06 -27.31
CA THR A 51 9.24 -8.62 -27.50
C THR A 51 8.40 -7.74 -26.57
N ASP A 52 9.09 -6.77 -26.00
CA ASP A 52 8.63 -5.59 -25.26
C ASP A 52 7.53 -4.80 -26.01
N PRO A 53 6.34 -4.59 -25.42
CA PRO A 53 5.44 -3.53 -25.84
C PRO A 53 5.75 -2.25 -25.04
N THR A 54 6.45 -1.33 -25.68
CA THR A 54 6.47 0.07 -25.27
C THR A 54 5.04 0.60 -25.22
N ASN A 55 4.53 0.92 -24.03
CA ASN A 55 3.36 1.78 -23.89
C ASN A 55 3.67 2.91 -22.89
N PRO A 56 3.82 4.16 -23.35
CA PRO A 56 3.86 5.31 -22.47
C PRO A 56 2.43 5.67 -22.05
N THR A 57 2.06 5.39 -20.81
CA THR A 57 0.84 5.95 -20.23
C THR A 57 1.09 7.40 -19.82
N ASP A 58 0.44 8.29 -20.55
CA ASP A 58 0.24 9.70 -20.27
C ASP A 58 -0.39 9.92 -18.87
N PRO A 59 0.26 10.68 -17.96
CA PRO A 59 -0.23 10.91 -16.60
C PRO A 59 -1.31 12.01 -16.48
N THR A 60 -1.90 12.52 -17.56
CA THR A 60 -2.78 13.70 -17.50
C THR A 60 -4.28 13.47 -17.60
N ASN A 61 -4.76 12.22 -17.75
CA ASN A 61 -6.21 12.00 -17.65
C ASN A 61 -6.66 11.97 -16.17
N PRO A 62 -7.57 12.86 -15.74
CA PRO A 62 -8.20 12.74 -14.42
C PRO A 62 -8.86 11.36 -14.31
N PRO A 63 -8.86 10.73 -13.12
CA PRO A 63 -9.51 9.44 -12.93
C PRO A 63 -10.94 9.53 -13.43
N GLY A 64 -11.24 8.81 -14.53
CA GLY A 64 -12.61 8.69 -15.02
C GLY A 64 -13.48 8.15 -13.88
N VAL A 65 -14.73 8.61 -13.81
CA VAL A 65 -15.66 8.16 -12.79
C VAL A 65 -15.82 6.65 -12.94
N VAL A 66 -15.21 5.88 -12.04
CA VAL A 66 -15.33 4.43 -11.99
C VAL A 66 -16.69 4.12 -11.38
N THR A 67 -17.69 3.85 -12.20
CA THR A 67 -18.99 3.38 -11.70
C THR A 67 -18.89 1.89 -11.41
N PRO A 68 -19.19 1.43 -10.18
CA PRO A 68 -19.18 0.02 -9.85
C PRO A 68 -20.29 -0.68 -10.65
N PRO A 69 -20.22 -2.01 -10.80
CA PRO A 69 -21.33 -2.80 -11.32
C PRO A 69 -22.64 -2.42 -10.60
N PRO A 70 -23.80 -2.39 -11.29
CA PRO A 70 -25.08 -2.25 -10.63
C PRO A 70 -25.24 -3.35 -9.55
N GLY A 71 -25.21 -2.96 -8.27
CA GLY A 71 -25.28 -3.88 -7.13
C GLY A 71 -23.95 -4.17 -6.41
N GLY A 72 -22.82 -3.67 -6.91
CA GLY A 72 -21.49 -3.90 -6.35
C GLY A 72 -20.83 -5.20 -6.82
N PHE A 73 -19.69 -5.54 -6.23
CA PHE A 73 -19.00 -6.80 -6.48
C PHE A 73 -19.57 -7.92 -5.60
N ASP A 74 -19.72 -9.12 -6.17
CA ASP A 74 -19.98 -10.34 -5.40
C ASP A 74 -18.71 -10.77 -4.69
N TYR A 75 -18.51 -10.24 -3.48
CA TYR A 75 -17.33 -10.45 -2.65
C TYR A 75 -17.63 -11.52 -1.58
N PRO A 76 -17.22 -12.79 -1.78
CA PRO A 76 -17.70 -13.93 -0.99
C PRO A 76 -16.99 -14.10 0.36
N PHE A 77 -16.26 -13.09 0.81
CA PHE A 77 -15.43 -13.14 2.01
C PHE A 77 -16.17 -12.57 3.21
N LYS A 78 -15.79 -13.05 4.39
CA LYS A 78 -16.37 -12.51 5.62
C LYS A 78 -15.76 -11.12 5.86
N PRO A 79 -16.54 -10.16 6.38
CA PRO A 79 -15.97 -8.91 6.84
C PRO A 79 -14.87 -9.18 7.87
N ASN A 80 -13.77 -8.42 7.77
CA ASN A 80 -12.74 -8.42 8.81
C ASN A 80 -13.35 -7.96 10.13
N GLY A 81 -12.75 -8.37 11.25
CA GLY A 81 -13.14 -7.87 12.56
C GLY A 81 -12.91 -6.36 12.70
N ALA A 82 -13.51 -5.76 13.73
CA ALA A 82 -13.56 -4.30 13.85
C ALA A 82 -12.17 -3.66 14.00
N CYS A 83 -11.22 -4.34 14.66
CA CYS A 83 -9.86 -3.83 14.80
C CYS A 83 -9.11 -3.87 13.46
N VAL A 84 -9.11 -5.02 12.79
CA VAL A 84 -8.45 -5.19 11.49
C VAL A 84 -9.05 -4.24 10.45
N ALA A 85 -10.38 -4.20 10.31
CA ALA A 85 -11.07 -3.28 9.41
C ALA A 85 -10.77 -1.81 9.75
N GLY A 86 -10.74 -1.44 11.04
CA GLY A 86 -10.39 -0.10 11.48
C GLY A 86 -8.97 0.30 11.05
N CYS A 87 -8.01 -0.60 11.19
CA CYS A 87 -6.63 -0.40 10.76
C CYS A 87 -6.48 -0.27 9.25
N THR A 88 -7.09 -1.19 8.50
CA THR A 88 -7.09 -1.18 7.04
C THR A 88 -7.70 0.12 6.51
N ASN A 89 -8.87 0.53 7.03
CA ASN A 89 -9.53 1.77 6.63
C ASN A 89 -8.73 3.02 7.00
N LYS A 90 -8.12 3.06 8.19
CA LYS A 90 -7.31 4.21 8.62
C LYS A 90 -6.14 4.42 7.67
N VAL A 91 -5.32 3.39 7.46
CA VAL A 91 -4.14 3.46 6.59
C VAL A 91 -4.56 3.69 5.14
N GLY A 92 -5.60 2.99 4.68
CA GLY A 92 -6.15 3.16 3.36
C GLY A 92 -6.57 4.61 3.08
N LYS A 93 -7.28 5.25 4.00
CA LYS A 93 -7.72 6.65 3.88
C LYS A 93 -6.58 7.66 3.92
N GLU A 94 -5.50 7.36 4.65
CA GLU A 94 -4.29 8.19 4.64
C GLU A 94 -3.61 8.19 3.27
N MET A 95 -3.65 7.06 2.54
CA MET A 95 -3.03 6.91 1.22
C MET A 95 -3.98 7.27 0.07
N PHE A 96 -5.27 7.08 0.28
CA PHE A 96 -6.33 7.26 -0.70
C PHE A 96 -7.61 7.70 0.02
N PRO A 97 -7.97 8.99 -0.01
CA PRO A 97 -9.11 9.50 0.76
C PRO A 97 -10.46 8.79 0.50
N ASN A 98 -10.61 8.23 -0.70
CA ASN A 98 -11.79 7.48 -1.14
C ASN A 98 -11.73 5.98 -0.84
N TYR A 99 -10.74 5.54 -0.05
CA TYR A 99 -10.57 4.14 0.32
C TYR A 99 -11.83 3.57 0.97
N SER A 100 -12.22 2.37 0.50
CA SER A 100 -13.43 1.68 0.93
C SER A 100 -13.29 0.18 0.77
N GLU A 101 -13.57 -0.55 1.85
CA GLU A 101 -13.74 -2.02 1.83
C GLU A 101 -15.18 -2.45 1.50
N ASP A 102 -16.11 -1.52 1.30
CA ASP A 102 -17.48 -1.84 0.86
C ASP A 102 -17.47 -2.35 -0.60
N PRO A 103 -17.91 -3.60 -0.87
CA PRO A 103 -18.00 -4.14 -2.23
C PRO A 103 -18.92 -3.34 -3.17
N LYS A 104 -19.78 -2.48 -2.65
CA LYS A 104 -20.66 -1.60 -3.43
C LYS A 104 -20.01 -0.26 -3.80
N SER A 105 -18.87 0.05 -3.21
CA SER A 105 -18.18 1.31 -3.47
C SER A 105 -17.60 1.35 -4.89
N PRO A 106 -17.68 2.50 -5.60
CA PRO A 106 -16.93 2.73 -6.84
C PRO A 106 -15.42 2.47 -6.69
N TYR A 107 -14.91 2.66 -5.47
CA TYR A 107 -13.49 2.61 -5.17
C TYR A 107 -13.04 1.27 -4.58
N PHE A 108 -13.90 0.25 -4.56
CA PHE A 108 -13.61 -1.03 -3.91
C PHE A 108 -12.38 -1.73 -4.52
N ILE A 109 -12.35 -1.91 -5.84
CA ILE A 109 -11.23 -2.58 -6.53
C ILE A 109 -9.94 -1.77 -6.41
N GLU A 110 -10.02 -0.44 -6.51
CA GLU A 110 -8.85 0.42 -6.30
C GLU A 110 -8.32 0.30 -4.88
N SER A 111 -9.20 0.24 -3.88
CA SER A 111 -8.83 0.04 -2.47
C SER A 111 -8.15 -1.32 -2.25
N LEU A 112 -8.68 -2.39 -2.85
CA LEU A 112 -8.06 -3.72 -2.79
C LEU A 112 -6.68 -3.77 -3.46
N SER A 113 -6.41 -2.91 -4.45
CA SER A 113 -5.10 -2.87 -5.11
C SER A 113 -3.94 -2.53 -4.15
N TYR A 114 -4.21 -1.72 -3.12
CA TYR A 114 -3.23 -1.41 -2.07
C TYR A 114 -2.85 -2.64 -1.24
N SER A 115 -3.70 -3.67 -1.22
CA SER A 115 -3.40 -4.93 -0.54
C SER A 115 -2.83 -6.00 -1.48
N PHE A 116 -3.35 -6.10 -2.71
CA PHE A 116 -3.15 -7.29 -3.53
C PHE A 116 -2.32 -7.07 -4.80
N GLU A 117 -2.02 -5.83 -5.19
CA GLU A 117 -1.16 -5.58 -6.33
C GLU A 117 0.31 -5.76 -5.93
N SER A 118 0.92 -6.87 -6.35
CA SER A 118 2.30 -7.19 -5.98
C SER A 118 3.31 -6.20 -6.57
N GLY A 119 4.33 -5.86 -5.79
CA GLY A 119 5.51 -5.14 -6.29
C GLY A 119 5.35 -3.62 -6.41
N SER A 120 4.18 -3.06 -6.10
CA SER A 120 4.03 -1.60 -6.07
C SER A 120 4.56 -1.00 -4.75
N PRO A 121 5.20 0.18 -4.76
CA PRO A 121 5.59 0.88 -3.53
C PRO A 121 4.38 1.18 -2.63
N LYS A 122 3.20 1.43 -3.22
CA LYS A 122 1.96 1.66 -2.47
C LYS A 122 1.53 0.42 -1.69
N THR A 123 1.65 -0.76 -2.27
CA THR A 123 1.29 -2.02 -1.61
C THR A 123 2.23 -2.31 -0.45
N VAL A 124 3.52 -2.07 -0.64
CA VAL A 124 4.52 -2.23 0.44
C VAL A 124 4.21 -1.27 1.59
N ASP A 125 4.03 0.03 1.31
CA ASP A 125 3.75 1.03 2.35
C ASP A 125 2.43 0.75 3.09
N PHE A 126 1.38 0.40 2.33
CA PHE A 126 0.10 0.02 2.90
C PHE A 126 0.24 -1.19 3.82
N MET A 127 0.87 -2.27 3.36
CA MET A 127 1.05 -3.48 4.18
C MET A 127 1.93 -3.27 5.40
N THR A 128 2.97 -2.45 5.29
CA THR A 128 3.80 -2.09 6.44
C THR A 128 2.98 -1.36 7.48
N LYS A 129 2.29 -0.27 7.09
CA LYS A 129 1.51 0.56 8.02
C LYS A 129 0.29 -0.17 8.57
N ALA A 130 -0.44 -0.89 7.73
CA ALA A 130 -1.58 -1.70 8.14
C ALA A 130 -1.13 -2.81 9.08
N GLY A 131 -0.05 -3.53 8.78
CA GLY A 131 0.50 -4.57 9.64
C GLY A 131 0.95 -4.04 11.02
N MET A 132 1.59 -2.87 11.06
CA MET A 132 1.93 -2.20 12.32
C MET A 132 0.68 -1.80 13.12
N CYS A 133 -0.37 -1.32 12.45
CA CYS A 133 -1.64 -0.99 13.09
C CYS A 133 -2.36 -2.24 13.61
N MET A 134 -2.30 -3.36 12.87
CA MET A 134 -2.98 -4.61 13.20
C MET A 134 -2.30 -5.39 14.34
N THR A 135 -1.05 -5.06 14.70
CA THR A 135 -0.29 -5.75 15.75
C THR A 135 -1.04 -5.88 17.09
N PRO A 136 -1.73 -4.86 17.62
CA PRO A 136 -2.55 -4.98 18.83
C PRO A 136 -3.93 -5.62 18.63
N CYS A 137 -4.31 -6.04 17.42
CA CYS A 137 -5.65 -6.58 17.20
C CYS A 137 -5.85 -7.96 17.84
N PRO A 138 -7.11 -8.32 18.21
CA PRO A 138 -7.40 -9.63 18.77
C PRO A 138 -6.98 -10.75 17.80
N GLN A 139 -6.35 -11.80 18.34
CA GLN A 139 -5.82 -12.91 17.53
C GLN A 139 -6.88 -13.53 16.62
N SER A 140 -8.12 -13.66 17.08
CA SER A 140 -9.24 -14.20 16.28
C SER A 140 -9.53 -13.37 15.02
N GLU A 141 -9.30 -12.06 15.04
CA GLU A 141 -9.47 -11.21 13.86
C GLU A 141 -8.28 -11.36 12.91
N LEU A 142 -7.07 -11.45 13.44
CA LEU A 142 -5.85 -11.70 12.66
C LEU A 142 -5.89 -13.07 11.97
N ASP A 143 -6.35 -14.10 12.66
CA ASP A 143 -6.50 -15.45 12.12
C ASP A 143 -7.50 -15.47 10.95
N LEU A 144 -8.62 -14.76 11.08
CA LEU A 144 -9.59 -14.61 10.00
C LEU A 144 -8.99 -13.87 8.79
N TYR A 145 -8.27 -12.77 9.04
CA TYR A 145 -7.60 -11.99 8.00
C TYR A 145 -6.59 -12.85 7.23
N ILE A 146 -5.71 -13.55 7.94
CA ILE A 146 -4.68 -14.42 7.34
C ILE A 146 -5.33 -15.58 6.58
N ALA A 147 -6.35 -16.22 7.15
CA ALA A 147 -7.03 -17.36 6.55
C ALA A 147 -7.69 -17.01 5.20
N GLN A 148 -8.19 -15.78 5.05
CA GLN A 148 -8.86 -15.34 3.83
C GLN A 148 -7.93 -14.62 2.85
N PHE A 149 -6.76 -14.13 3.28
CA PHE A 149 -5.89 -13.26 2.49
C PHE A 149 -5.52 -13.84 1.12
N THR A 150 -5.14 -15.12 1.07
CA THR A 150 -4.75 -15.81 -0.18
C THR A 150 -5.90 -15.90 -1.16
N ASP A 151 -7.09 -16.28 -0.68
CA ASP A 151 -8.28 -16.41 -1.52
C ASP A 151 -8.81 -15.05 -1.97
N GLN A 152 -8.76 -14.02 -1.11
CA GLN A 152 -9.07 -12.64 -1.46
C GLN A 152 -8.12 -12.13 -2.57
N SER A 153 -6.82 -12.40 -2.46
CA SER A 153 -5.84 -12.05 -3.49
C SER A 153 -6.15 -12.74 -4.84
N LYS A 154 -6.54 -14.01 -4.80
CA LYS A 154 -6.94 -14.78 -5.99
C LYS A 154 -8.21 -14.20 -6.63
N TRP A 155 -9.23 -13.91 -5.81
CA TRP A 155 -10.47 -13.28 -6.26
C TRP A 155 -10.21 -11.90 -6.85
N TYR A 156 -9.39 -11.07 -6.21
CA TYR A 156 -9.02 -9.74 -6.71
C TYR A 156 -8.38 -9.85 -8.09
N LYS A 157 -7.39 -10.74 -8.27
CA LYS A 157 -6.72 -10.92 -9.57
C LYS A 157 -7.68 -11.35 -10.68
N ALA A 158 -8.68 -12.18 -10.36
CA ALA A 158 -9.71 -12.60 -11.31
C ALA A 158 -10.70 -11.48 -11.67
N ASN A 159 -10.97 -10.56 -10.73
CA ASN A 159 -12.03 -9.56 -10.88
C ASN A 159 -11.53 -8.12 -11.10
N LYS A 160 -10.23 -7.82 -10.94
CA LYS A 160 -9.68 -6.45 -11.05
C LYS A 160 -9.85 -5.82 -12.43
N ASN A 161 -9.93 -6.64 -13.47
CA ASN A 161 -10.20 -6.22 -14.85
C ASN A 161 -11.67 -6.48 -15.25
N GLY A 162 -12.47 -7.01 -14.33
CA GLY A 162 -13.85 -7.40 -14.55
C GLY A 162 -14.73 -6.18 -14.73
N VAL A 163 -14.98 -5.82 -15.99
CA VAL A 163 -16.00 -4.87 -16.43
C VAL A 163 -17.39 -5.49 -16.18
N ASN A 164 -17.84 -5.60 -14.93
CA ASN A 164 -19.27 -5.84 -14.66
C ASN A 164 -20.06 -4.53 -14.53
N GLY A 165 -19.40 -3.40 -14.79
CA GLY A 165 -20.03 -2.16 -15.24
C GLY A 165 -19.35 -1.74 -16.53
N THR A 166 -20.02 -1.88 -17.66
CA THR A 166 -19.63 -1.21 -18.91
C THR A 166 -19.38 0.26 -18.58
N VAL A 167 -18.12 0.67 -18.56
CA VAL A 167 -17.74 2.08 -18.54
C VAL A 167 -18.12 2.67 -19.89
N THR A 168 -19.36 3.12 -19.99
CA THR A 168 -19.70 4.18 -20.93
C THR A 168 -19.10 5.45 -20.33
N PRO A 169 -18.13 6.11 -20.98
CA PRO A 169 -17.64 7.39 -20.52
C PRO A 169 -18.77 8.42 -20.66
N THR A 170 -19.58 8.58 -19.62
CA THR A 170 -20.44 9.75 -19.50
C THR A 170 -19.57 10.89 -19.00
N SER A 171 -19.01 11.62 -19.97
CA SER A 171 -18.54 12.98 -19.76
C SER A 171 -19.73 13.78 -19.23
N THR A 172 -19.80 13.95 -17.92
CA THR A 172 -20.71 14.93 -17.33
C THR A 172 -20.04 16.27 -17.61
N ASP A 173 -20.58 17.00 -18.60
CA ASP A 173 -20.28 18.42 -18.81
C ASP A 173 -20.37 19.13 -17.46
N GLN A 174 -19.21 19.49 -16.93
CA GLN A 174 -19.10 20.36 -15.79
C GLN A 174 -19.69 21.72 -16.21
N PRO A 175 -20.74 22.23 -15.54
CA PRO A 175 -21.24 23.57 -15.82
C PRO A 175 -20.10 24.55 -15.60
N LYS A 176 -19.78 25.30 -16.67
CA LYS A 176 -18.94 26.48 -16.67
C LYS A 176 -19.27 27.34 -15.44
N PRO A 177 -18.28 27.69 -14.57
CA PRO A 177 -18.48 28.68 -13.54
C PRO A 177 -18.89 29.98 -14.21
N THR A 178 -20.10 30.46 -13.91
CA THR A 178 -20.52 31.80 -14.33
C THR A 178 -19.86 32.78 -13.37
N ASP A 179 -19.09 33.70 -13.93
CA ASP A 179 -18.42 34.80 -13.23
C ASP A 179 -19.41 35.57 -12.34
N ALA A 180 -19.34 35.32 -11.03
CA ALA A 180 -19.98 36.16 -10.03
C ALA A 180 -18.94 37.15 -9.48
N LYS A 181 -19.09 38.40 -9.92
CA LYS A 181 -18.43 39.61 -9.44
C LYS A 181 -18.37 39.68 -7.90
N PRO A 182 -17.19 39.92 -7.28
CA PRO A 182 -17.12 40.26 -5.87
C PRO A 182 -17.48 41.75 -5.67
N THR A 183 -18.54 42.01 -4.91
CA THR A 183 -18.84 43.33 -4.33
C THR A 183 -18.35 43.32 -2.88
N GLY A 184 -17.62 44.37 -2.52
CA GLY A 184 -16.78 44.45 -1.34
C GLY A 184 -17.50 44.34 0.00
N GLY A 185 -16.71 43.93 1.00
CA GLY A 185 -17.09 43.86 2.41
C GLY A 185 -15.85 44.02 3.28
N THR A 186 -15.56 45.26 3.65
CA THR A 186 -14.57 45.69 4.64
C THR A 186 -14.86 45.06 6.01
N GLY A 187 -13.84 44.50 6.67
CA GLY A 187 -13.96 44.05 8.06
C GLY A 187 -12.65 43.56 8.64
N ASN A 188 -11.94 44.46 9.33
CA ASN A 188 -10.73 44.20 10.10
C ASN A 188 -10.97 43.15 11.20
N SER A 189 -10.03 42.20 11.35
CA SER A 189 -9.55 41.75 12.67
C SER A 189 -8.26 40.93 12.50
N ALA A 190 -7.17 41.54 12.94
CA ALA A 190 -5.88 40.87 13.11
C ALA A 190 -5.96 39.95 14.34
N VAL A 191 -5.70 38.65 14.16
CA VAL A 191 -5.34 37.76 15.25
C VAL A 191 -3.91 37.29 15.00
N GLN A 192 -3.00 37.80 15.82
CA GLN A 192 -1.64 37.32 15.96
C GLN A 192 -1.65 35.84 16.32
N MET A 193 -1.00 34.99 15.52
CA MET A 193 -0.58 33.67 15.98
C MET A 193 0.88 33.73 16.40
N THR A 194 1.07 33.67 17.72
CA THR A 194 2.35 33.59 18.42
C THR A 194 2.99 32.23 18.12
N VAL A 195 4.09 32.24 17.38
CA VAL A 195 4.92 31.06 17.14
C VAL A 195 5.85 30.89 18.34
N SER A 196 5.48 30.04 19.29
CA SER A 196 6.36 29.69 20.42
C SER A 196 7.21 28.49 20.02
N GLY A 197 8.49 28.75 19.76
CA GLY A 197 9.50 27.71 19.61
C GLY A 197 9.71 26.93 20.91
N MET A 198 9.88 25.62 20.78
CA MET A 198 10.63 24.81 21.74
C MET A 198 11.70 24.04 20.97
N ALA A 199 12.91 24.59 21.00
CA ALA A 199 14.13 23.86 20.72
C ALA A 199 14.49 23.07 21.98
N THR A 200 14.31 21.75 21.96
CA THR A 200 14.86 20.88 23.01
C THR A 200 16.15 20.28 22.49
N LEU A 201 17.27 20.90 22.89
CA LEU A 201 18.58 20.28 22.93
C LEU A 201 18.53 19.12 23.95
N LEU A 202 18.91 17.92 23.53
CA LEU A 202 19.41 16.89 24.45
C LEU A 202 20.54 16.14 23.75
N ALA A 203 21.74 16.69 23.91
CA ALA A 203 22.97 15.96 23.74
C ALA A 203 23.18 15.11 25.00
N VAL A 204 23.30 13.78 24.83
CA VAL A 204 23.96 12.93 25.83
C VAL A 204 25.09 12.21 25.11
N VAL A 205 26.28 12.75 25.33
CA VAL A 205 27.56 12.06 25.15
C VAL A 205 27.71 11.10 26.33
N SER A 206 27.85 9.81 26.05
CA SER A 206 28.54 8.89 26.95
C SER A 206 29.35 7.91 26.13
N ALA A 207 30.63 8.26 25.98
CA ALA A 207 31.68 7.31 25.63
C ALA A 207 31.87 6.32 26.78
N MET A 208 31.89 5.02 26.48
CA MET A 208 32.55 4.02 27.32
C MET A 208 33.59 3.29 26.47
N VAL A 209 34.83 3.72 26.69
CA VAL A 209 36.07 2.95 26.46
C VAL A 209 36.38 2.25 27.78
N PHE A 210 36.68 0.95 27.77
CA PHE A 210 37.60 0.17 28.64
C PHE A 210 37.32 -1.31 28.30
N ALA A 211 38.09 -1.95 27.42
CA ALA A 211 39.35 -2.65 27.69
C ALA A 211 39.19 -3.85 28.65
N LEU A 212 39.24 -5.06 28.08
CA LEU A 212 39.96 -6.25 28.57
C LEU A 212 40.15 -7.21 27.39
#